data_AF-A0A4Z1C234-F1
#
_entry.id   AF-A0A4Z1C234-F1
#
_cell.length_a   1.000
_cell.length_b   1.000
_cell.length_c   1.000
_cell.angle_alpha   90.00
_cell.angle_beta   90.00
_cell.angle_gamma   90.00
#
_symmetry.space_group_name_H-M   'P 1'
#
loop_
_entity.id
_entity.type
_entity.pdbx_description
1 polymer ?
#
loop_
_entity_poly.entity_id
_entity_poly.type
_entity_poly.pdbx_seq_one_letter_code
_entity_poly.pdbx_strand_id
1 'polypeptide(L)'
;MRFTEHELTVAVTAAAKIVAGGKVGRRAKGEAAWESMSKIDRYHLLDAVGSQVLPVLLALPDVEVPAGTRPTFTDAQIAAAVEQTFGESGVGRLRQKVAVAARLTLVRTALAQLPVRQDPDALIVPDHL
;
A
#
# COMPACT_ATOMS: atom_id res chain seq x y z
N MET A 1 -9.94 6.80 11.50
CA MET A 1 -10.59 5.54 11.12
C MET A 1 -9.54 4.59 10.59
N ARG A 2 -9.75 3.30 10.83
CA ARG A 2 -8.83 2.26 10.40
C ARG A 2 -9.14 1.82 8.97
N PHE A 3 -8.12 1.33 8.28
CA PHE A 3 -8.29 0.69 6.97
C PHE A 3 -9.17 -0.56 7.09
N THR A 4 -9.98 -0.80 6.06
CA THR A 4 -10.68 -2.08 5.91
C THR A 4 -9.74 -3.14 5.34
N GLU A 5 -10.08 -4.42 5.51
CA GLU A 5 -9.32 -5.52 4.92
C GLU A 5 -9.21 -5.39 3.39
N HIS A 6 -10.30 -4.97 2.74
CA HIS A 6 -10.32 -4.74 1.30
C HIS A 6 -9.32 -3.64 0.90
N GLU A 7 -9.30 -2.51 1.61
CA GLU A 7 -8.35 -1.42 1.37
C GLU A 7 -6.90 -1.87 1.53
N LEU A 8 -6.59 -2.64 2.59
CA LEU A 8 -5.27 -3.19 2.83
C LEU A 8 -4.85 -4.16 1.71
N THR A 9 -5.77 -5.02 1.27
CA THR A 9 -5.53 -5.98 0.18
C THR A 9 -5.23 -5.26 -1.13
N VAL A 10 -6.00 -4.22 -1.46
CA VAL A 10 -5.77 -3.41 -2.66
C VAL A 10 -4.42 -2.69 -2.59
N ALA A 11 -4.09 -2.09 -1.44
CA ALA A 11 -2.82 -1.38 -1.24
C ALA A 11 -1.61 -2.31 -1.42
N VAL A 12 -1.61 -3.48 -0.77
CA VAL A 12 -0.51 -4.46 -0.88
C VAL A 12 -0.40 -5.01 -2.30
N THR A 13 -1.53 -5.32 -2.95
CA THR A 13 -1.53 -5.82 -4.34
C THR A 13 -0.99 -4.78 -5.30
N ALA A 14 -1.39 -3.52 -5.15
CA ALA A 14 -0.87 -2.41 -5.96
C ALA A 14 0.64 -2.24 -5.78
N ALA A 15 1.13 -2.26 -4.53
CA ALA A 15 2.55 -2.21 -4.21
C ALA A 15 3.32 -3.38 -4.86
N ALA A 16 2.78 -4.61 -4.78
CA ALA A 16 3.38 -5.80 -5.38
C ALA A 16 3.52 -5.68 -6.90
N LYS A 17 2.48 -5.19 -7.59
CA LYS A 17 2.53 -4.95 -9.05
C LYS A 17 3.63 -3.97 -9.46
N ILE A 18 3.87 -2.94 -8.65
CA ILE A 18 4.94 -1.97 -8.90
C ILE A 18 6.31 -2.63 -8.75
N VAL A 19 6.49 -3.45 -7.71
CA VAL A 19 7.73 -4.20 -7.46
C VAL A 19 7.97 -5.22 -8.58
N ALA A 20 6.93 -5.95 -9.02
CA ALA A 20 7.01 -6.86 -10.17
C ALA A 20 7.50 -6.17 -11.45
N GLY A 21 7.09 -4.91 -11.67
CA GLY A 21 7.55 -4.09 -12.79
C GLY A 21 9.01 -3.62 -12.70
N GLY A 22 9.66 -3.78 -11.54
CA GLY A 22 11.07 -3.45 -11.27
C GLY A 22 11.41 -1.96 -11.18
N LYS A 23 10.47 -1.05 -11.51
CA LYS A 23 10.62 0.40 -11.35
C LYS A 23 9.28 1.08 -11.05
N VAL A 24 9.28 1.97 -10.06
CA VAL A 24 8.19 2.91 -9.78
C VAL A 24 7.90 3.75 -11.03
N GLY A 25 6.62 3.90 -11.40
CA GLY A 25 6.18 4.68 -12.56
C GLY A 25 5.94 3.90 -13.87
N ARG A 26 6.27 2.60 -13.93
CA ARG A 26 5.98 1.74 -15.10
C ARG A 26 4.76 0.85 -14.87
N ARG A 27 3.61 1.47 -14.56
CA ARG A 27 2.37 0.75 -14.20
C ARG A 27 2.00 -0.36 -15.20
N ALA A 28 2.00 -0.04 -16.50
CA ALA A 28 1.64 -1.01 -17.54
C ALA A 28 2.57 -2.23 -17.57
N LYS A 29 3.87 -2.03 -17.31
CA LYS A 29 4.84 -3.13 -17.19
C LYS A 29 4.61 -3.94 -15.91
N GLY A 30 4.24 -3.28 -14.81
CA GLY A 30 3.92 -3.94 -13.54
C GLY A 30 2.71 -4.86 -13.64
N GLU A 31 1.64 -4.41 -14.29
CA GLU A 31 0.45 -5.23 -14.55
C GLU A 31 0.78 -6.45 -15.44
N ALA A 32 1.48 -6.25 -16.56
CA ALA A 32 1.86 -7.35 -17.43
C ALA A 32 2.79 -8.37 -16.73
N ALA A 33 3.76 -7.88 -15.95
CA ALA A 33 4.65 -8.73 -15.18
C ALA A 33 3.88 -9.54 -14.13
N TRP A 34 3.01 -8.88 -13.36
CA TRP A 34 2.13 -9.52 -12.39
C TRP A 34 1.26 -10.60 -13.03
N GLU A 35 0.65 -10.30 -14.19
CA GLU A 35 -0.20 -11.28 -14.86
C GLU A 35 0.56 -12.49 -15.40
N SER A 36 1.83 -12.31 -15.78
CA SER A 36 2.70 -13.42 -16.21
C SER A 36 3.22 -14.31 -15.07
N MET A 37 3.12 -13.87 -13.81
CA MET A 37 3.63 -14.63 -12.66
C MET A 37 2.72 -15.80 -12.29
N SER A 38 3.33 -16.89 -11.86
CA SER A 38 2.60 -18.02 -11.27
C SER A 38 1.94 -17.62 -9.95
N LYS A 39 0.96 -18.41 -9.49
CA LYS A 39 0.27 -18.16 -8.20
C LYS A 39 1.25 -18.17 -7.01
N ILE A 40 2.24 -19.06 -7.02
CA ILE A 40 3.22 -19.16 -5.93
C ILE A 40 4.17 -17.96 -5.92
N ASP A 41 4.59 -17.48 -7.08
CA ASP A 41 5.44 -16.28 -7.17
C ASP A 41 4.68 -15.03 -6.70
N ARG A 42 3.39 -14.91 -7.08
CA ARG A 42 2.53 -13.82 -6.60
C ARG A 42 2.39 -13.86 -5.07
N TYR A 43 2.22 -15.06 -4.49
CA TYR A 43 2.14 -15.24 -3.04
C TYR A 43 3.42 -14.76 -2.33
N HIS A 44 4.60 -15.22 -2.77
CA HIS A 44 5.87 -14.80 -2.17
C HIS A 44 6.12 -13.30 -2.32
N LEU A 45 5.74 -12.71 -3.45
CA LEU A 45 5.85 -11.28 -3.66
C LEU A 45 4.91 -10.50 -2.74
N LEU A 46 3.66 -10.94 -2.59
CA LEU A 46 2.70 -10.34 -1.67
C LEU A 46 3.16 -10.42 -0.21
N ASP A 47 3.75 -11.54 0.20
CA ASP A 47 4.29 -11.73 1.54
C ASP A 47 5.48 -10.77 1.81
N ALA A 48 6.44 -10.73 0.87
CA ALA A 48 7.60 -9.85 0.96
C ALA A 48 7.26 -8.35 0.91
N VAL A 49 6.20 -7.97 0.18
CA VAL A 49 5.73 -6.58 0.13
C VAL A 49 4.83 -6.26 1.33
N GLY A 50 3.94 -7.17 1.70
CA GLY A 50 3.02 -7.03 2.82
C GLY A 50 3.75 -6.81 4.14
N SER A 51 4.82 -7.57 4.39
CA SER A 51 5.69 -7.39 5.57
C SER A 51 6.36 -6.01 5.66
N GLN A 52 6.44 -5.26 4.56
CA GLN A 52 7.02 -3.91 4.52
C GLN A 52 5.97 -2.81 4.53
N VAL A 53 4.81 -3.04 3.90
CA VAL A 53 3.78 -2.02 3.70
C VAL A 53 2.76 -2.01 4.83
N LEU A 54 2.29 -3.20 5.27
CA LEU A 54 1.22 -3.30 6.27
C LEU A 54 1.59 -2.65 7.61
N PRO A 55 2.81 -2.84 8.18
CA PRO A 55 3.17 -2.16 9.42
C PRO A 55 3.07 -0.64 9.32
N VAL A 56 3.44 -0.07 8.16
CA VAL A 56 3.38 1.39 7.95
C VAL A 56 1.94 1.85 7.85
N LEU A 57 1.09 1.15 7.09
CA LEU A 57 -0.33 1.48 6.98
C LEU A 57 -1.03 1.43 8.34
N LEU A 58 -0.67 0.47 9.19
CA LEU A 58 -1.24 0.34 10.54
C LEU A 58 -0.70 1.40 11.52
N ALA A 59 0.46 1.99 11.23
CA ALA A 59 1.03 3.08 12.03
C ALA A 59 0.56 4.49 11.59
N LEU A 60 -0.15 4.60 10.47
CA LEU A 60 -0.74 5.87 10.05
C LEU A 60 -1.80 6.34 11.05
N PRO A 61 -1.94 7.67 11.24
CA PRO A 61 -2.94 8.20 12.15
C PRO A 61 -4.34 7.88 11.65
N ASP A 62 -5.26 7.72 12.60
CA ASP A 62 -6.68 7.64 12.31
C ASP A 62 -7.16 8.96 11.65
N VAL A 63 -7.69 8.89 10.44
CA VAL A 63 -8.33 10.01 9.73
C VAL A 63 -9.82 9.73 9.53
N GLU A 64 -10.67 10.75 9.46
CA GLU A 64 -12.05 10.61 9.02
C GLU A 64 -12.11 10.72 7.49
N VAL A 65 -12.80 9.80 6.83
CA VAL A 65 -12.96 9.82 5.37
C VAL A 65 -14.44 9.59 5.03
N PRO A 66 -15.10 10.61 4.46
CA PRO A 66 -16.47 10.47 4.01
C PRO A 66 -16.63 9.35 2.97
N ALA A 67 -17.82 8.74 2.93
CA ALA A 67 -18.18 7.83 1.85
C ALA A 67 -17.99 8.49 0.47
N GLY A 68 -17.54 7.71 -0.50
CA GLY A 68 -17.21 8.17 -1.85
C GLY A 68 -15.86 8.90 -1.98
N THR A 69 -15.15 9.14 -0.88
CA THR A 69 -13.82 9.79 -0.90
C THR A 69 -12.70 8.81 -0.60
N ARG A 70 -11.44 9.24 -0.77
CA ARG A 70 -10.25 8.45 -0.42
C ARG A 70 -9.58 9.03 0.82
N PRO A 71 -8.95 8.20 1.66
CA PRO A 71 -8.09 8.71 2.71
C PRO A 71 -6.94 9.52 2.13
N THR A 72 -6.68 10.67 2.75
CA THR A 72 -5.54 11.53 2.44
C THR A 72 -4.66 11.64 3.65
N PHE A 73 -3.35 11.51 3.42
CA PHE A 73 -2.32 11.64 4.44
C PHE A 73 -1.30 12.65 3.95
N THR A 74 -0.80 13.46 4.87
CA THR A 74 0.29 14.36 4.56
C THR A 74 1.59 13.58 4.41
N ASP A 75 2.51 14.14 3.63
CA ASP A 75 3.85 13.59 3.44
C ASP A 75 4.58 13.38 4.78
N ALA A 76 4.37 14.27 5.74
CA ALA A 76 4.95 14.19 7.08
C ALA A 76 4.37 13.01 7.89
N GLN A 77 3.06 12.77 7.80
CA GLN A 77 2.42 11.62 8.46
C GLN A 77 2.95 10.29 7.90
N ILE A 78 3.09 10.19 6.57
CA ILE A 78 3.61 8.98 5.94
C ILE A 78 5.08 8.77 6.32
N ALA A 79 5.89 9.83 6.30
CA ALA A 79 7.30 9.75 6.71
C ALA A 79 7.45 9.29 8.17
N ALA A 80 6.69 9.89 9.09
CA ALA A 80 6.70 9.51 10.51
C ALA A 80 6.29 8.04 10.71
N ALA A 81 5.25 7.57 10.03
CA ALA A 81 4.83 6.17 10.10
C ALA A 81 5.91 5.23 9.55
N VAL A 82 6.58 5.58 8.44
CA VAL A 82 7.70 4.78 7.91
C VAL A 82 8.83 4.71 8.93
N GLU A 83 9.25 5.86 9.48
CA GLU A 83 10.34 5.92 10.45
C GLU A 83 10.02 5.11 11.72
N GLN A 84 8.80 5.15 12.23
CA GLN A 84 8.38 4.35 13.39
C GLN A 84 8.50 2.83 13.14
N THR A 85 8.28 2.37 11.91
CA THR A 85 8.41 0.94 11.57
C THR A 85 9.84 0.48 11.34
N PHE A 86 10.75 1.41 11.03
CA PHE A 86 12.18 1.14 11.04
C PHE A 86 12.67 1.36 12.48
N GLY A 87 12.69 0.29 13.29
CA GLY A 87 13.30 0.33 14.62
C GLY A 87 14.80 0.74 14.57
N GLU A 88 15.53 0.60 15.68
CA GLU A 88 16.98 0.81 15.69
C GLU A 88 17.68 -0.22 14.78
N SER A 89 17.74 0.09 13.49
CA SER A 89 18.39 -0.76 12.52
C SER A 89 19.89 -0.59 12.74
N GLY A 90 20.59 -1.65 13.16
CA GLY A 90 22.06 -1.70 13.29
C GLY A 90 22.83 -1.53 11.96
N VAL A 91 22.16 -0.99 10.94
CA VAL A 91 22.66 -0.76 9.59
C VAL A 91 23.13 0.69 9.50
N GLY A 92 24.28 0.94 8.84
CA GLY A 92 24.83 2.30 8.74
C GLY A 92 23.84 3.34 8.21
N ARG A 93 23.92 4.57 8.75
CA ARG A 93 22.96 5.69 8.52
C ARG A 93 22.57 5.91 7.05
N LEU A 94 23.49 5.72 6.10
CA LEU A 94 23.21 5.90 4.67
C LEU A 94 22.25 4.84 4.12
N ARG A 95 22.45 3.57 4.48
CA ARG A 95 21.56 2.47 4.05
C ARG A 95 20.17 2.61 4.64
N GLN A 96 20.09 3.05 5.90
CA GLN A 96 18.81 3.35 6.55
C GLN A 96 18.03 4.44 5.80
N LYS A 97 18.69 5.56 5.44
CA LYS A 97 18.04 6.63 4.65
C LYS A 97 17.51 6.15 3.30
N VAL A 98 18.27 5.32 2.59
CA VAL A 98 17.82 4.74 1.31
C VAL A 98 16.62 3.81 1.50
N ALA A 99 16.65 2.97 2.53
CA ALA A 99 15.54 2.07 2.85
C ALA A 99 14.25 2.83 3.21
N VAL A 100 14.37 3.89 4.01
CA VAL A 100 13.25 4.79 4.35
C VAL A 100 12.69 5.45 3.09
N ALA A 101 13.53 6.01 2.22
CA ALA A 101 13.09 6.67 0.99
C ALA A 101 12.39 5.70 0.02
N ALA A 102 12.91 4.48 -0.13
CA ALA A 102 12.30 3.44 -0.94
C ALA A 102 10.92 3.03 -0.38
N ARG A 103 10.82 2.82 0.93
CA ARG A 103 9.55 2.46 1.59
C ARG A 103 8.52 3.58 1.52
N LEU A 104 8.94 4.82 1.73
CA LEU A 104 8.09 6.01 1.59
C LEU A 104 7.47 6.07 0.19
N THR A 105 8.26 5.84 -0.86
CA THR A 105 7.79 5.84 -2.24
C THR A 105 6.79 4.70 -2.50
N LEU A 106 7.09 3.50 -1.99
CA LEU A 106 6.21 2.34 -2.12
C LEU A 106 4.84 2.58 -1.44
N VAL A 107 4.86 3.08 -0.21
CA VAL A 107 3.64 3.35 0.59
C VAL A 107 2.81 4.46 -0.05
N ARG A 108 3.42 5.57 -0.50
CA ARG A 108 2.70 6.61 -1.24
C ARG A 108 1.98 6.07 -2.47
N THR A 109 2.66 5.20 -3.21
CA THR A 109 2.06 4.63 -4.41
C THR A 109 0.93 3.66 -4.07
N ALA A 110 1.06 2.88 -2.99
CA ALA A 110 0.00 2.02 -2.48
C ALA A 110 -1.24 2.83 -2.05
N LEU A 111 -1.04 3.89 -1.26
CA LEU A 111 -2.12 4.80 -0.81
C LEU A 111 -2.86 5.44 -1.99
N ALA A 112 -2.14 5.83 -3.04
CA ALA A 112 -2.74 6.39 -4.25
C ALA A 112 -3.65 5.40 -5.01
N GLN A 113 -3.54 4.08 -4.73
CA GLN A 113 -4.38 3.05 -5.35
C GLN A 113 -5.57 2.63 -4.49
N LEU A 114 -5.74 3.21 -3.31
CA LEU A 114 -6.87 2.88 -2.46
C LEU A 114 -8.20 3.17 -3.17
N PRO A 115 -9.19 2.27 -3.04
CA PRO A 115 -10.52 2.52 -3.56
C PRO A 115 -11.16 3.72 -2.82
N VAL A 116 -12.20 4.30 -3.42
CA VAL A 116 -13.06 5.21 -2.67
C VAL A 116 -13.78 4.43 -1.58
N ARG A 117 -13.97 5.04 -0.41
CA ARG A 117 -14.66 4.43 0.72
C ARG A 117 -16.10 4.14 0.33
N GLN A 118 -16.49 2.87 0.42
CA GLN A 118 -17.90 2.50 0.27
C GLN A 118 -18.67 2.91 1.53
N ASP A 119 -19.88 3.38 1.33
CA ASP A 119 -20.82 3.69 2.41
C ASP A 119 -21.31 2.36 3.02
N PRO A 120 -21.08 2.10 4.32
CA PRO A 120 -21.58 0.88 4.97
C PRO A 120 -23.10 0.77 4.96
N ASP A 121 -23.82 1.89 4.82
CA ASP A 121 -25.29 1.92 4.81
C ASP A 121 -25.88 1.91 3.38
N ALA A 122 -25.04 2.02 2.34
CA ALA A 122 -25.47 1.89 0.96
C ALA A 122 -25.61 0.41 0.57
N LEU A 123 -26.79 -0.15 0.77
CA LEU A 123 -27.18 -1.42 0.16
C LEU A 123 -27.24 -1.26 -1.37
N ILE A 124 -26.17 -1.67 -2.05
CA ILE A 124 -26.16 -1.81 -3.51
C ILE A 124 -26.87 -3.12 -3.85
N VAL A 125 -28.19 -3.06 -4.04
CA VAL A 125 -28.98 -4.17 -4.58
C VAL A 125 -28.83 -4.14 -6.12
N PRO A 126 -28.27 -5.17 -6.76
CA PRO A 126 -28.21 -5.22 -8.21
C PRO A 126 -29.64 -5.33 -8.80
N ASP A 127 -29.97 -4.47 -9.77
CA ASP A 127 -31.28 -4.37 -10.44
C ASP A 127 -31.66 -5.57 -11.33
N HIS A 128 -31.09 -6.74 -11.10
CA HIS A 128 -31.36 -7.96 -11.86
C HIS A 128 -31.69 -9.10 -10.91
N LEU A 129 -33.00 -9.27 -10.70
CA LEU A 129 -33.66 -10.50 -10.29
C LEU A 129 -34.49 -11.02 -11.45
#